data_AF-A0A9E5P3H3-F1
#
_entry.id   AF-A0A9E5P3H3-F1
#
_cell.length_a   1.000
_cell.length_b   1.000
_cell.length_c   1.000
_cell.angle_alpha   90.00
_cell.angle_beta   90.00
_cell.angle_gamma   90.00
#
_symmetry.space_group_name_H-M   'P 1'
#
loop_
_entity.id
_entity.type
_entity.pdbx_description
1 polymer ?
#
loop_
_entity_poly.entity_id
_entity_poly.type
_entity_poly.pdbx_seq_one_letter_code
_entity_poly.pdbx_strand_id
1 'polypeptide(L)'
;MQKRVWISGSLLSLILLLTLAWIFLLVKTDQESTARFQEPIRRVSVEVHEVYPRAYTRWVEVYSTVTPFRKGTVSAQIGGPITSLVPETEPGMSVRRGQELARIEETRYRLTLQKAKANLKKLAALLQIERNENERRTTLYEIAKQRLSLAESEYERNR
;
A
#
# COMPACT_ATOMS: atom_id res chain seq x y z
N MET A 1 108.72 -72.64 48.43
CA MET A 1 108.29 -71.23 48.37
C MET A 1 107.06 -71.14 47.46
N GLN A 2 105.83 -71.46 47.92
CA GLN A 2 104.64 -71.51 47.02
C GLN A 2 103.24 -71.38 47.70
N LYS A 3 103.13 -70.77 48.90
CA LYS A 3 101.84 -70.65 49.64
C LYS A 3 101.22 -69.23 49.71
N ARG A 4 101.81 -68.21 49.09
CA ARG A 4 101.28 -66.81 49.09
C ARG A 4 100.37 -66.45 47.91
N VAL A 5 100.39 -67.22 46.82
CA VAL A 5 99.58 -66.96 45.61
C VAL A 5 98.17 -67.56 45.70
N TRP A 6 97.95 -68.52 46.60
CA TRP A 6 96.68 -69.23 46.74
C TRP A 6 95.62 -68.43 47.52
N ILE A 7 96.04 -67.60 48.48
CA ILE A 7 95.13 -66.74 49.28
C ILE A 7 94.66 -65.54 48.43
N SER A 8 95.56 -64.95 47.63
CA SER A 8 95.25 -63.85 46.72
C SER A 8 94.31 -64.24 45.58
N GLY A 9 94.36 -65.50 45.11
CA GLY A 9 93.43 -66.01 44.10
C GLY A 9 91.99 -66.15 44.64
N SER A 10 91.82 -66.60 45.89
CA SER A 10 90.49 -66.75 46.50
C SER A 10 89.79 -65.40 46.74
N LEU A 11 90.56 -64.36 47.11
CA LEU A 11 90.02 -63.03 47.40
C LEU A 11 89.54 -62.32 46.13
N LEU A 12 90.26 -62.50 45.02
CA LEU A 12 89.87 -61.95 43.71
C LEU A 12 88.60 -62.62 43.18
N SER A 13 88.47 -63.94 43.38
CA SER A 13 87.26 -64.70 42.99
C SER A 13 86.04 -64.32 43.83
N LEU A 14 86.22 -64.05 45.13
CA LEU A 14 85.14 -63.57 46.01
C LEU A 14 84.64 -62.18 45.62
N ILE A 15 85.55 -61.26 45.28
CA ILE A 15 85.18 -59.92 44.77
C ILE A 15 84.45 -60.03 43.44
N LEU A 16 84.91 -60.90 42.53
CA LEU A 16 84.25 -61.13 41.24
C LEU A 16 82.83 -61.71 41.41
N LEU A 17 82.63 -62.61 42.36
CA LEU A 17 81.29 -63.15 42.67
C LEU A 17 80.37 -62.07 43.26
N LEU A 18 80.89 -61.21 44.14
CA LEU A 18 80.14 -60.10 44.73
C LEU A 18 79.71 -59.06 43.71
N THR A 19 80.58 -58.72 42.75
CA THR A 19 80.23 -57.77 41.67
C THR A 19 79.20 -58.36 40.72
N LEU A 20 79.31 -59.65 40.35
CA LEU A 20 78.30 -60.33 39.55
C LEU A 20 76.94 -60.39 40.26
N ALA A 21 76.93 -60.70 41.56
CA ALA A 21 75.69 -60.73 42.34
C ALA A 21 75.03 -59.34 42.41
N TRP A 22 75.82 -58.28 42.54
CA TRP A 22 75.31 -56.90 42.56
C TRP A 22 74.69 -56.48 41.23
N ILE A 23 75.33 -56.81 40.10
CA ILE A 23 74.81 -56.54 38.76
C ILE A 23 73.51 -57.30 38.54
N PHE A 24 73.45 -58.57 38.96
CA PHE A 24 72.24 -59.39 38.84
C PHE A 24 71.05 -58.80 39.63
N LEU A 25 71.31 -58.21 40.79
CA LEU A 25 70.29 -57.53 41.61
C LEU A 25 69.72 -56.27 40.95
N LEU A 26 70.58 -55.49 40.28
CA LEU A 26 70.16 -54.28 39.55
C LEU A 26 69.31 -54.61 38.32
N VAL A 27 69.71 -55.61 37.52
CA VAL A 27 68.97 -56.01 36.31
C VAL A 27 67.58 -56.55 36.65
N LYS A 28 67.41 -57.20 37.82
CA LYS A 28 66.10 -57.69 38.25
C LYS A 28 65.16 -56.58 38.73
N THR A 29 65.65 -55.35 38.89
CA THR A 29 64.91 -54.19 39.41
C THR A 29 64.43 -53.24 38.30
N ASP A 30 64.64 -53.55 37.03
CA ASP A 30 64.04 -52.80 35.92
C ASP A 30 62.57 -53.20 35.74
N GLN A 31 61.71 -52.54 36.51
CA GLN A 31 60.27 -52.57 36.36
C GLN A 31 59.88 -51.59 35.24
N GLU A 32 59.53 -52.13 34.07
CA GLU A 32 59.07 -51.37 32.90
C GLU A 32 57.88 -50.46 33.26
N SER A 33 58.16 -49.17 33.50
CA SER A 33 57.16 -48.13 33.70
C SER A 33 56.50 -47.78 32.36
N THR A 34 55.48 -48.53 31.96
CA THR A 34 54.58 -48.18 30.86
C THR A 34 53.52 -47.17 31.32
N ALA A 35 53.95 -45.94 31.63
CA ALA A 35 53.03 -44.82 31.82
C ALA A 35 52.50 -44.38 30.44
N ARG A 36 51.31 -44.86 30.08
CA ARG A 36 50.59 -44.43 28.88
C ARG A 36 50.20 -42.96 29.04
N PHE A 37 50.98 -42.04 28.49
CA PHE A 37 50.63 -40.62 28.40
C PHE A 37 49.36 -40.46 27.55
N GLN A 38 48.21 -40.27 28.19
CA GLN A 38 47.03 -39.71 27.53
C GLN A 38 47.25 -38.20 27.45
N GLU A 39 47.36 -37.65 26.24
CA GLU A 39 47.38 -36.20 26.09
C GLU A 39 46.13 -35.60 26.74
N PRO A 40 46.26 -34.58 27.61
CA PRO A 40 45.10 -34.00 28.27
C PRO A 40 44.24 -33.32 27.21
N ILE A 41 43.03 -33.84 27.00
CA ILE A 41 41.99 -33.21 26.16
C ILE A 41 41.84 -31.77 26.65
N ARG A 42 42.25 -30.80 25.83
CA ARG A 42 42.26 -29.39 26.18
C ARG A 42 40.81 -28.91 26.29
N ARG A 43 40.30 -28.85 27.52
CA ARG A 43 38.93 -28.40 27.80
C ARG A 43 38.88 -26.89 27.62
N VAL A 44 38.32 -26.46 26.50
CA VAL A 44 38.04 -25.05 26.25
C VAL A 44 36.69 -24.74 26.90
N SER A 45 36.68 -23.76 27.81
CA SER A 45 35.43 -23.30 28.41
C SER A 45 34.62 -22.56 27.35
N VAL A 46 33.40 -23.04 27.11
CA VAL A 46 32.44 -22.40 26.20
C VAL A 46 31.18 -22.07 26.98
N GLU A 47 30.63 -20.91 26.72
CA GLU A 47 29.34 -20.50 27.26
C GLU A 47 28.26 -20.87 26.24
N VAL A 48 27.24 -21.61 26.69
CA VAL A 48 26.10 -22.02 25.88
C VAL A 48 24.83 -21.44 26.47
N HIS A 49 23.96 -20.92 25.60
CA HIS A 49 22.63 -20.45 25.97
C HIS A 49 21.58 -21.31 25.26
N GLU A 50 20.68 -21.90 26.04
CA GLU A 50 19.51 -22.58 25.49
C GLU A 50 18.50 -21.53 24.98
N VAL A 51 18.13 -21.65 23.72
CA VAL A 51 17.13 -20.79 23.08
C VAL A 51 15.84 -21.55 22.87
N TYR A 52 14.74 -20.93 23.30
CA TYR A 52 13.40 -21.48 23.18
C TYR A 52 12.57 -20.63 22.20
N PRO A 53 11.81 -21.25 21.29
CA PRO A 53 10.90 -20.52 20.41
C PRO A 53 9.90 -19.72 21.24
N ARG A 54 9.82 -18.41 21.00
CA ARG A 54 8.78 -17.55 21.56
C ARG A 54 8.13 -16.76 20.44
N ALA A 55 6.83 -16.54 20.55
CA ALA A 55 6.12 -15.64 19.67
C ALA A 55 6.70 -14.23 19.84
N TYR A 56 7.20 -13.66 18.75
CA TYR A 56 7.77 -12.32 18.73
C TYR A 56 7.01 -11.47 17.70
N THR A 57 6.30 -10.46 18.19
CA THR A 57 5.63 -9.48 17.33
C THR A 57 6.54 -8.27 17.17
N ARG A 58 7.00 -8.05 15.94
CA ARG A 58 7.80 -6.88 15.59
C ARG A 58 6.87 -5.71 15.25
N TRP A 59 6.96 -4.65 16.03
CA TRP A 59 6.34 -3.37 15.69
C TRP A 59 7.33 -2.52 14.88
N VAL A 60 6.82 -1.83 13.86
CA VAL A 60 7.60 -0.87 13.07
C VAL A 60 6.86 0.45 13.14
N GLU A 61 7.49 1.46 13.73
CA GLU A 61 6.96 2.82 13.74
C GLU A 61 7.35 3.52 12.45
N VAL A 62 6.35 4.09 11.77
CA VAL A 62 6.54 4.81 10.52
C VAL A 62 5.95 6.20 10.69
N TYR A 63 6.76 7.22 10.38
CA TYR A 63 6.32 8.60 10.33
C TYR A 63 5.77 8.90 8.94
N SER A 64 4.57 9.49 8.87
CA SER A 64 4.01 9.97 7.61
C SER A 64 3.27 11.28 7.82
N THR A 65 3.08 12.01 6.73
CA THR A 65 2.29 13.24 6.73
C THR A 65 0.88 12.91 6.28
N VAL A 66 -0.10 13.21 7.12
CA VAL A 66 -1.51 13.08 6.74
C VAL A 66 -1.91 14.20 5.79
N THR A 67 -2.64 13.84 4.73
CA THR A 67 -3.21 14.78 3.77
C THR A 67 -4.73 14.72 3.84
N PRO A 68 -5.43 15.82 3.48
CA PRO A 68 -6.88 15.81 3.45
C PRO A 68 -7.37 14.78 2.43
N PHE A 69 -8.36 13.96 2.82
CA PHE A 69 -8.96 12.96 1.95
C PHE A 69 -9.52 13.56 0.65
N ARG A 70 -10.03 14.81 0.73
CA ARG A 70 -10.47 15.60 -0.42
C ARG A 70 -10.07 17.05 -0.24
N LYS A 71 -9.58 17.67 -1.30
CA LYS A 71 -9.29 19.10 -1.38
C LYS A 71 -9.98 19.65 -2.62
N GLY A 72 -10.66 20.78 -2.46
CA GLY A 72 -11.32 21.46 -3.57
C GLY A 72 -11.32 22.96 -3.33
N THR A 73 -11.27 23.72 -4.41
CA THR A 73 -11.45 25.17 -4.40
C THR A 73 -12.86 25.46 -4.86
N VAL A 74 -13.62 26.23 -4.08
CA VAL A 74 -14.95 26.69 -4.47
C VAL A 74 -14.81 28.05 -5.12
N SER A 75 -15.30 28.17 -6.35
CA SER A 75 -15.32 29.42 -7.11
C SER A 75 -16.75 29.80 -7.50
N ALA A 76 -16.99 31.09 -7.70
CA ALA A 76 -18.26 31.57 -8.22
C ALA A 76 -18.40 31.16 -9.69
N GLN A 77 -19.55 30.58 -10.05
CA GLN A 77 -19.86 30.21 -11.44
C GLN A 77 -20.29 31.42 -12.28
N ILE A 78 -20.76 32.48 -11.62
CA ILE A 78 -21.22 33.72 -12.24
C ILE A 78 -20.50 34.90 -11.60
N GLY A 79 -20.24 35.93 -12.39
CA GLY A 79 -19.62 37.16 -11.91
C GLY A 79 -20.64 38.07 -11.23
N GLY A 80 -20.25 38.72 -10.13
CA GLY A 80 -21.10 39.70 -9.48
C GLY A 80 -20.58 40.06 -8.09
N PRO A 81 -21.09 41.15 -7.51
CA PRO A 81 -20.75 41.51 -6.14
C PRO A 81 -21.37 40.51 -5.16
N ILE A 82 -20.64 40.21 -4.08
CA ILE A 82 -21.14 39.39 -2.96
C ILE A 82 -22.00 40.30 -2.08
N THR A 83 -23.27 39.93 -1.90
CA THR A 83 -24.21 40.66 -1.04
C THR A 83 -24.09 40.25 0.42
N SER A 84 -23.80 38.97 0.70
CA SER A 84 -23.64 38.47 2.06
C SER A 84 -22.79 37.20 2.10
N LEU A 85 -22.05 37.02 3.20
CA LEU A 85 -21.42 35.76 3.60
C LEU A 85 -22.28 35.11 4.69
N VAL A 86 -22.47 33.80 4.63
CA VAL A 86 -23.26 33.11 5.66
C VAL A 86 -22.38 32.92 6.91
N PRO A 87 -22.80 33.32 8.12
CA PRO A 87 -21.96 33.28 9.33
C PRO A 87 -21.38 31.89 9.64
N GLU A 88 -22.13 30.83 9.32
CA GLU A 88 -21.70 29.43 9.51
C GLU A 88 -20.57 28.99 8.56
N THR A 89 -20.12 29.87 7.68
CA THR A 89 -19.14 29.56 6.61
C THR A 89 -17.88 30.42 6.72
N GLU A 90 -17.66 31.02 7.88
CA GLU A 90 -16.40 31.69 8.21
C GLU A 90 -15.21 30.72 8.14
N PRO A 91 -13.99 31.24 7.87
CA PRO A 91 -12.79 30.42 7.81
C PRO A 91 -12.61 29.59 9.09
N GLY A 92 -12.45 28.27 8.93
CA GLY A 92 -12.30 27.33 10.05
C GLY A 92 -13.59 26.58 10.41
N MET A 93 -14.74 26.98 9.87
CA MET A 93 -16.02 26.30 10.11
C MET A 93 -16.20 25.07 9.20
N SER A 94 -16.97 24.09 9.70
CA SER A 94 -17.38 22.92 8.90
C SER A 94 -18.60 23.26 8.06
N VAL A 95 -18.56 22.91 6.77
CA VAL A 95 -19.67 23.15 5.83
C VAL A 95 -20.20 21.84 5.28
N ARG A 96 -21.51 21.81 4.98
CA ARG A 96 -22.19 20.66 4.40
C ARG A 96 -22.31 20.80 2.89
N ARG A 97 -22.44 19.65 2.21
CA ARG A 97 -22.74 19.65 0.77
C ARG A 97 -24.06 20.34 0.49
N GLY A 98 -24.05 21.31 -0.43
CA GLY A 98 -25.24 22.08 -0.82
C GLY A 98 -25.56 23.25 0.10
N GLN A 99 -24.76 23.48 1.15
CA GLN A 99 -24.89 24.67 1.99
C GLN A 99 -24.52 25.93 1.22
N GLU A 100 -25.30 27.00 1.42
CA GLU A 100 -24.98 28.32 0.89
C GLU A 100 -23.77 28.89 1.63
N LEU A 101 -22.74 29.28 0.88
CA LEU A 101 -21.51 29.88 1.43
C LEU A 101 -21.55 31.42 1.33
N ALA A 102 -22.00 31.90 0.18
CA ALA A 102 -22.07 33.32 -0.13
C ALA A 102 -23.25 33.57 -1.08
N ARG A 103 -23.81 34.78 -0.98
CA ARG A 103 -24.87 35.25 -1.86
C ARG A 103 -24.31 36.26 -2.84
N ILE A 104 -24.54 36.03 -4.13
CA ILE A 104 -24.18 36.96 -5.21
C ILE A 104 -25.42 37.78 -5.55
N GLU A 105 -25.22 39.06 -5.88
CA GLU A 105 -26.31 39.92 -6.31
C GLU A 105 -27.00 39.36 -7.57
N GLU A 106 -28.30 39.08 -7.44
CA GLU A 106 -29.06 38.31 -8.43
C GLU A 106 -29.99 39.16 -9.30
N THR A 107 -30.11 40.46 -9.05
CA THR A 107 -31.11 41.34 -9.71
C THR A 107 -31.02 41.28 -11.23
N ARG A 108 -29.82 41.47 -11.79
CA ARG A 108 -29.58 41.42 -13.24
C ARG A 108 -29.87 40.04 -13.82
N TYR A 109 -29.50 38.98 -13.10
CA TYR A 109 -29.74 37.60 -13.52
C TYR A 109 -31.22 37.26 -13.53
N ARG A 110 -31.96 37.68 -12.50
CA ARG A 110 -33.42 37.50 -12.41
C ARG A 110 -34.15 38.25 -13.52
N LEU A 111 -33.78 39.50 -13.80
CA LEU A 111 -34.36 40.26 -14.91
C LEU A 111 -34.09 39.59 -16.26
N THR A 112 -32.87 39.09 -16.47
CA THR A 112 -32.50 38.38 -17.71
C THR A 112 -33.30 37.08 -17.86
N LEU A 113 -33.44 36.33 -16.77
CA LEU A 113 -34.26 35.12 -16.72
C LEU A 113 -35.74 35.41 -17.02
N GLN A 114 -36.29 36.49 -16.46
CA GLN A 114 -37.67 36.90 -16.72
C GLN A 114 -37.87 37.30 -18.19
N LYS A 115 -36.94 38.07 -18.78
CA LYS A 115 -36.97 38.41 -20.21
C LYS A 115 -36.93 37.16 -21.09
N ALA A 116 -36.04 36.21 -20.78
CA ALA A 116 -35.96 34.95 -21.52
C ALA A 116 -37.26 34.13 -21.42
N LYS A 117 -37.86 34.04 -20.23
CA LYS A 117 -39.15 33.37 -20.02
C LYS A 117 -40.29 34.05 -20.77
N ALA A 118 -40.33 35.38 -20.79
CA ALA A 118 -41.33 36.13 -21.54
C ALA A 118 -41.17 35.91 -23.05
N ASN A 119 -39.94 35.92 -23.56
CA ASN A 119 -39.65 35.63 -24.96
C ASN A 119 -40.04 34.20 -25.34
N LEU A 120 -39.75 33.22 -24.49
CA LEU A 120 -40.18 31.83 -24.69
C LEU A 120 -41.71 31.72 -24.82
N LYS A 121 -42.46 32.39 -23.92
CA LYS A 121 -43.93 32.42 -23.99
C LYS A 121 -44.44 33.06 -25.27
N LYS A 122 -43.84 34.18 -25.69
CA LYS A 122 -44.18 34.86 -26.95
C LYS A 122 -43.97 33.93 -28.15
N LEU A 123 -42.81 33.28 -28.23
CA LEU A 123 -42.48 32.38 -29.34
C LEU A 123 -43.36 31.13 -29.34
N ALA A 124 -43.70 30.59 -28.17
CA ALA A 124 -44.64 29.48 -28.06
C ALA A 124 -46.04 29.86 -28.57
N ALA A 125 -46.51 31.08 -28.25
CA ALA A 125 -47.78 31.58 -28.77
C ALA A 125 -47.75 31.77 -30.29
N LEU A 126 -46.66 32.33 -30.84
CA LEU A 126 -46.48 32.47 -32.29
C LEU A 126 -46.46 31.11 -32.99
N LEU A 127 -45.77 30.12 -32.42
CA LEU A 127 -45.78 28.75 -32.94
C LEU A 127 -47.18 28.17 -32.97
N GLN A 128 -47.99 28.42 -31.93
CA GLN A 128 -49.37 27.95 -31.91
C GLN A 128 -50.23 28.63 -32.97
N ILE A 129 -50.06 29.94 -33.18
CA ILE A 129 -50.75 30.67 -34.24
C ILE A 129 -50.39 30.08 -35.61
N GLU A 130 -49.10 29.88 -35.89
CA GLU A 130 -48.65 29.31 -37.17
C GLU A 130 -49.19 27.90 -37.40
N ARG A 131 -49.26 27.07 -36.35
CA ARG A 131 -49.87 25.74 -36.43
C ARG A 131 -51.34 25.82 -36.82
N ASN A 132 -52.10 26.68 -36.15
CA ASN A 132 -53.52 26.89 -36.45
C ASN A 132 -53.70 27.43 -37.89
N GLU A 133 -52.83 28.33 -38.35
CA GLU A 133 -52.87 28.82 -39.73
C GLU A 133 -52.57 27.71 -40.74
N ASN A 134 -51.58 26.86 -40.46
CA ASN A 134 -51.25 25.73 -41.32
C ASN A 134 -52.42 24.74 -41.42
N GLU A 135 -53.06 24.39 -40.30
CA GLU A 135 -54.28 23.56 -40.27
C GLU A 135 -55.44 24.18 -41.05
N ARG A 136 -55.59 25.51 -40.97
CA ARG A 136 -56.59 26.21 -41.77
C ARG A 136 -56.25 26.15 -43.26
N ARG A 137 -54.97 26.34 -43.63
CA ARG A 137 -54.49 26.26 -45.02
C ARG A 137 -54.75 24.88 -45.61
N THR A 138 -54.46 23.79 -44.88
CA THR A 138 -54.73 22.42 -45.34
C THR A 138 -56.22 22.16 -45.54
N THR A 139 -57.06 22.63 -44.62
CA THR A 139 -58.52 22.50 -44.75
C THR A 139 -59.05 23.23 -46.00
N LEU A 140 -58.59 24.46 -46.24
CA LEU A 140 -58.97 25.24 -47.42
C LEU A 140 -58.51 24.58 -48.72
N TYR A 141 -57.32 23.98 -48.73
CA TYR A 141 -56.81 23.23 -49.87
C TYR A 141 -57.71 22.04 -50.23
N GLU A 142 -58.16 21.26 -49.25
CA GLU A 142 -59.06 20.12 -49.49
C GLU A 142 -60.43 20.57 -50.04
N ILE A 143 -61.00 21.66 -49.51
CA ILE A 143 -62.24 22.23 -50.03
C ILE A 143 -62.07 22.69 -51.48
N ALA A 144 -60.96 23.35 -51.81
CA ALA A 144 -60.67 23.80 -53.16
C ALA A 144 -60.57 22.62 -54.14
N LYS A 145 -59.89 21.53 -53.72
CA LYS A 145 -59.78 20.29 -54.49
C LYS A 145 -61.14 19.63 -54.74
N GLN A 146 -62.01 19.57 -53.73
CA GLN A 146 -63.37 19.07 -53.87
C GLN A 146 -64.18 19.89 -54.88
N ARG A 147 -64.13 21.23 -54.77
CA ARG A 147 -64.81 22.13 -55.71
C ARG A 147 -64.34 21.95 -57.15
N LEU A 148 -63.02 21.78 -57.35
CA LEU A 148 -62.46 21.52 -58.67
C LEU A 148 -63.04 20.23 -59.26
N SER A 149 -63.04 19.13 -58.49
CA SER A 149 -63.60 17.85 -58.96
C SER A 149 -65.09 17.93 -59.30
N LEU A 150 -65.86 18.73 -58.55
CA LEU A 150 -67.28 18.97 -58.84
C LEU A 150 -67.44 19.76 -60.13
N ALA A 151 -66.68 20.83 -60.31
CA ALA A 151 -66.70 21.65 -61.51
C ALA A 151 -66.30 20.85 -62.76
N GLU A 152 -65.28 19.99 -62.65
CA GLU A 152 -64.89 19.04 -63.72
C GLU A 152 -66.05 18.09 -64.05
N SER A 153 -66.70 17.51 -63.04
CA SER A 153 -67.86 16.63 -63.26
C SER A 153 -69.07 17.35 -63.90
N GLU A 154 -69.28 18.63 -63.59
CA GLU A 154 -70.33 19.45 -64.21
C GLU A 154 -70.01 19.81 -65.65
N TYR A 155 -68.75 20.12 -65.95
CA TYR A 155 -68.27 20.38 -67.30
C TYR A 155 -68.48 19.16 -68.21
N GLU A 156 -68.08 17.97 -67.76
CA GLU A 156 -68.25 16.72 -68.51
C GLU A 156 -69.73 16.31 -68.67
N ARG A 157 -70.63 16.72 -67.76
CA ARG A 157 -72.07 16.48 -67.91
C ARG A 157 -72.75 17.39 -68.94
N ASN A 158 -72.22 18.59 -69.15
CA ASN A 158 -72.77 19.61 -70.06
C ASN A 158 -72.10 19.60 -71.45
N ARG A 159 -71.16 18.70 -71.69
CA ARG A 159 -70.47 18.50 -72.96
C ARG A 159 -71.08 17.34 -73.74
#